data_AF-A0AAQ3G3D0-F1
#
_entry.id   AF-A0AAQ3G3D0-F1
#
_cell.length_a   1.000
_cell.length_b   1.000
_cell.length_c   1.000
_cell.angle_alpha   90.00
_cell.angle_beta   90.00
_cell.angle_gamma   90.00
#
_symmetry.space_group_name_H-M   'P 1'
#
loop_
_entity.id
_entity.type
_entity.pdbx_description
1 polymer ?
#
loop_
_entity_poly.entity_id
_entity_poly.type
_entity_poly.pdbx_seq_one_letter_code
_entity_poly.pdbx_strand_id
1 'polypeptide(L)'
;MSSFFKFKKLIFLSAALLAASNPTMAEESNPIGDWWIIYGNGVPQKNIMYVADATSVVPSQKTKGATMVAVTLVYEEPGKPMIDVYNLEAQCSTGKVRFINGQSIERLAYTMRHLKVANQWQTPKEFWVQQALKFACAPGSRAKNDMAAVGKMEYLQMIEMLQQMFFKLAPIQQKSQMMDNIDSLLELKK
;
A
#
# COMPACT_ATOMS: atom_id res chain seq x y z
N MET A 1 -65.43 -62.07 -29.70
CA MET A 1 -65.75 -60.83 -28.96
C MET A 1 -64.64 -59.82 -29.19
N SER A 2 -65.02 -58.64 -29.65
CA SER A 2 -64.20 -57.56 -30.20
C SER A 2 -63.50 -56.72 -29.13
N SER A 3 -62.29 -56.23 -29.39
CA SER A 3 -61.81 -54.87 -29.03
C SER A 3 -60.39 -54.68 -29.60
N PHE A 4 -60.18 -53.96 -30.72
CA PHE A 4 -59.94 -52.51 -30.85
C PHE A 4 -58.75 -51.97 -30.04
N PHE A 5 -57.74 -51.39 -30.73
CA PHE A 5 -57.02 -50.10 -30.45
C PHE A 5 -55.73 -50.06 -31.31
N LYS A 6 -55.79 -49.61 -32.57
CA LYS A 6 -55.50 -48.25 -33.09
C LYS A 6 -54.10 -47.67 -32.77
N PHE A 7 -53.25 -47.65 -33.80
CA PHE A 7 -52.06 -46.81 -33.97
C PHE A 7 -52.38 -45.30 -33.80
N LYS A 8 -51.55 -44.57 -33.05
CA LYS A 8 -51.32 -43.13 -33.23
C LYS A 8 -49.89 -42.72 -32.83
N LYS A 9 -49.29 -41.91 -33.71
CA LYS A 9 -48.04 -41.13 -33.61
C LYS A 9 -47.85 -40.41 -32.26
N LEU A 10 -46.59 -40.20 -31.84
CA LEU A 10 -45.96 -38.91 -31.48
C LEU A 10 -44.47 -39.18 -31.18
N ILE A 11 -43.52 -38.80 -32.05
CA ILE A 11 -42.77 -37.51 -32.09
C ILE A 11 -41.79 -37.33 -30.92
N PHE A 12 -40.51 -37.21 -31.31
CA PHE A 12 -39.32 -36.75 -30.57
C PHE A 12 -39.57 -35.72 -29.46
N LEU A 13 -38.82 -35.82 -28.36
CA LEU A 13 -38.34 -34.67 -27.60
C LEU A 13 -37.06 -35.02 -26.82
N SER A 14 -35.93 -34.59 -27.37
CA SER A 14 -34.68 -34.39 -26.65
C SER A 14 -34.85 -33.21 -25.69
N ALA A 15 -34.57 -33.41 -24.41
CA ALA A 15 -34.27 -32.35 -23.45
C ALA A 15 -33.00 -32.79 -22.71
N ALA A 16 -31.82 -32.41 -23.18
CA ALA A 16 -31.15 -31.17 -22.78
C ALA A 16 -30.97 -31.06 -21.25
N LEU A 17 -30.17 -31.96 -20.67
CA LEU A 17 -29.40 -31.63 -19.46
C LEU A 17 -28.01 -31.17 -19.87
N LEU A 18 -27.94 -29.96 -20.45
CA LEU A 18 -26.72 -29.17 -20.37
C LEU A 18 -26.71 -28.58 -18.96
N ALA A 19 -26.05 -29.30 -18.04
CA ALA A 19 -25.62 -28.71 -16.79
C ALA A 19 -24.72 -27.52 -17.16
N ALA A 20 -25.25 -26.32 -17.01
CA ALA A 20 -24.48 -25.09 -17.04
C ALA A 20 -23.51 -25.12 -15.86
N SER A 21 -22.37 -25.78 -16.05
CA SER A 21 -21.15 -25.46 -15.30
C SER A 21 -20.74 -24.07 -15.76
N ASN A 22 -21.34 -23.04 -15.17
CA ASN A 22 -20.72 -21.73 -15.18
C ASN A 22 -19.40 -21.90 -14.43
N PRO A 23 -18.22 -21.75 -15.07
CA PRO A 23 -17.04 -21.47 -14.29
C PRO A 23 -17.30 -20.10 -13.66
N THR A 24 -17.71 -20.08 -12.39
CA THR A 24 -17.48 -18.92 -11.55
C THR A 24 -15.98 -18.78 -11.47
N MET A 25 -15.39 -18.10 -12.45
CA MET A 25 -14.08 -17.51 -12.32
C MET A 25 -14.22 -16.57 -11.13
N ALA A 26 -13.75 -17.00 -9.98
CA ALA A 26 -13.47 -16.08 -8.89
C ALA A 26 -12.37 -15.16 -9.44
N GLU A 27 -12.77 -14.02 -9.97
CA GLU A 27 -11.87 -12.90 -10.17
C GLU A 27 -11.40 -12.56 -8.76
N GLU A 28 -10.21 -13.05 -8.41
CA GLU A 28 -9.51 -12.69 -7.19
C GLU A 28 -9.18 -11.21 -7.36
N SER A 29 -10.17 -10.35 -7.06
CA SER A 29 -9.99 -8.91 -7.05
C SER A 29 -8.84 -8.67 -6.09
N ASN A 30 -7.74 -8.13 -6.60
CA ASN A 30 -6.66 -7.71 -5.75
C ASN A 30 -7.26 -6.79 -4.67
N PRO A 31 -6.84 -6.93 -3.39
CA PRO A 31 -7.45 -6.18 -2.33
C PRO A 31 -7.17 -4.69 -2.54
N ILE A 32 -8.24 -3.92 -2.75
CA ILE A 32 -8.18 -2.46 -2.84
C ILE A 32 -7.71 -1.92 -1.48
N GLY A 33 -6.50 -1.36 -1.44
CA GLY A 33 -5.96 -0.67 -0.27
C GLY A 33 -6.58 0.72 -0.09
N ASP A 34 -6.37 1.32 1.08
CA ASP A 34 -6.74 2.72 1.39
C ASP A 34 -5.48 3.45 1.82
N TRP A 35 -4.85 4.11 0.85
CA TRP A 35 -3.47 4.55 0.93
C TRP A 35 -3.35 5.98 1.43
N TRP A 36 -2.36 6.21 2.29
CA TRP A 36 -2.08 7.51 2.89
C TRP A 36 -0.58 7.78 2.89
N ILE A 37 -0.16 8.95 2.41
CA ILE A 37 1.20 9.45 2.65
C ILE A 37 1.28 9.87 4.11
N ILE A 38 2.09 9.17 4.90
CA ILE A 38 2.31 9.46 6.32
C ILE A 38 3.52 10.37 6.55
N TYR A 39 4.45 10.41 5.60
CA TYR A 39 5.61 11.29 5.61
C TYR A 39 6.26 11.36 4.22
N GLY A 40 6.91 12.46 3.91
CA GLY A 40 7.83 12.59 2.78
C GLY A 40 9.06 13.37 3.24
N ASN A 41 10.27 12.90 2.94
CA ASN A 41 11.48 13.59 3.39
C ASN A 41 11.82 14.84 2.55
N GLY A 42 11.17 15.01 1.39
CA GLY A 42 11.22 16.21 0.57
C GLY A 42 12.56 16.47 -0.12
N VAL A 43 13.54 15.55 -0.01
CA VAL A 43 14.88 15.74 -0.57
C VAL A 43 14.80 15.63 -2.10
N PRO A 44 15.13 16.69 -2.87
CA PRO A 44 14.92 16.65 -4.32
C PRO A 44 15.74 15.57 -5.03
N GLN A 45 15.11 14.84 -5.96
CA GLN A 45 15.67 13.70 -6.71
C GLN A 45 16.06 12.49 -5.83
N LYS A 46 15.87 12.59 -4.52
CA LYS A 46 16.16 11.57 -3.52
C LYS A 46 15.00 11.45 -2.52
N ASN A 47 13.81 11.86 -2.94
CA ASN A 47 12.65 11.89 -2.07
C ASN A 47 12.24 10.45 -1.77
N ILE A 48 11.76 10.25 -0.55
CA ILE A 48 11.15 9.00 -0.12
C ILE A 48 9.76 9.37 0.38
N MET A 49 8.75 8.83 -0.27
CA MET A 49 7.37 8.90 0.21
C MET A 49 7.08 7.66 1.04
N TYR A 50 6.69 7.87 2.28
CA TYR A 50 6.32 6.84 3.24
C TYR A 50 4.80 6.75 3.24
N VAL A 51 4.28 5.60 2.87
CA VAL A 51 2.86 5.38 2.60
C VAL A 51 2.35 4.26 3.49
N ALA A 52 1.25 4.47 4.19
CA ALA A 52 0.60 3.44 4.99
C ALA A 52 -0.74 3.04 4.37
N ASP A 53 -1.09 1.77 4.53
CA ASP A 53 -2.40 1.24 4.14
C ASP A 53 -3.33 1.21 5.35
N ALA A 54 -4.43 1.95 5.29
CA ALA A 54 -5.45 1.94 6.33
C ALA A 54 -6.13 0.58 6.49
N THR A 55 -6.20 -0.24 5.42
CA THR A 55 -6.80 -1.58 5.49
C THR A 55 -5.89 -2.59 6.18
N SER A 56 -4.58 -2.34 6.21
CA SER A 56 -3.60 -3.12 6.97
C SER A 56 -3.65 -2.87 8.48
N VAL A 57 -4.39 -1.85 8.94
CA VAL A 57 -4.51 -1.50 10.36
C VAL A 57 -5.50 -2.43 11.05
N VAL A 58 -4.98 -3.55 11.53
CA VAL A 58 -5.76 -4.62 12.17
C VAL A 58 -5.12 -5.04 13.49
N PRO A 59 -5.87 -5.64 14.45
CA PRO A 59 -5.27 -6.21 15.64
C PRO A 59 -4.20 -7.26 15.29
N SER A 60 -3.08 -7.24 16.01
CA SER A 60 -2.05 -8.28 15.86
C SER A 60 -2.58 -9.63 16.30
N GLN A 61 -2.36 -10.64 15.46
CA GLN A 61 -2.62 -12.04 15.79
C GLN A 61 -1.56 -12.64 16.71
N LYS A 62 -0.36 -12.04 16.77
CA LYS A 62 0.79 -12.56 17.54
C LYS A 62 0.94 -11.91 18.90
N THR A 63 0.43 -10.68 19.09
CA THR A 63 0.62 -9.95 20.34
C THR A 63 -0.65 -9.20 20.72
N LYS A 64 -1.24 -9.64 21.85
CA LYS A 64 -2.46 -9.09 22.39
C LYS A 64 -2.31 -7.59 22.68
N GLY A 65 -3.24 -6.79 22.16
CA GLY A 65 -3.26 -5.34 22.36
C GLY A 65 -2.27 -4.56 21.48
N ALA A 66 -1.55 -5.22 20.57
CA ALA A 66 -0.81 -4.55 19.51
C ALA A 66 -1.65 -4.45 18.23
N THR A 67 -1.36 -3.44 17.42
CA THR A 67 -2.00 -3.17 16.12
C THR A 67 -0.97 -3.34 15.02
N MET A 68 -1.30 -4.05 13.95
CA MET A 68 -0.48 -4.16 12.75
C MET A 68 -0.62 -2.91 11.88
N VAL A 69 0.41 -2.60 11.11
CA VAL A 69 0.34 -1.64 10.00
C VAL A 69 1.41 -1.97 8.97
N ALA A 70 1.06 -1.91 7.69
CA ALA A 70 1.98 -2.00 6.57
C ALA A 70 2.38 -0.59 6.13
N VAL A 71 3.69 -0.36 5.96
CA VAL A 71 4.26 0.89 5.46
C VAL A 71 5.14 0.58 4.26
N THR A 72 4.90 1.29 3.16
CA THR A 72 5.67 1.24 1.92
C THR A 72 6.48 2.51 1.77
N LEU A 73 7.79 2.38 1.61
CA LEU A 73 8.69 3.45 1.21
C LEU A 73 8.81 3.41 -0.31
N VAL A 74 8.38 4.47 -0.99
CA VAL A 74 8.54 4.64 -2.43
C VAL A 74 9.69 5.58 -2.70
N TYR A 75 10.71 5.10 -3.41
CA TYR A 75 11.93 5.86 -3.67
C TYR A 75 11.84 6.60 -5.00
N GLU A 76 12.24 7.87 -5.00
CA GLU A 76 12.46 8.67 -6.20
C GLU A 76 13.78 8.30 -6.89
N GLU A 77 14.84 8.10 -6.12
CA GLU A 77 16.20 7.92 -6.63
C GLU A 77 16.32 6.65 -7.52
N PRO A 78 16.79 6.77 -8.77
CA PRO A 78 16.92 5.61 -9.67
C PRO A 78 17.86 4.52 -9.18
N GLY A 79 18.90 4.88 -8.41
CA GLY A 79 19.88 3.95 -7.83
C GLY A 79 19.41 3.22 -6.56
N LYS A 80 18.20 3.49 -6.10
CA LYS A 80 17.55 2.82 -4.95
C LYS A 80 16.58 1.74 -5.42
N PRO A 81 16.19 0.78 -4.55
CA PRO A 81 15.06 -0.10 -4.84
C PRO A 81 13.82 0.72 -5.22
N MET A 82 12.89 0.09 -5.94
CA MET A 82 11.61 0.72 -6.28
C MET A 82 10.83 1.05 -5.01
N ILE A 83 10.71 0.05 -4.15
CA ILE A 83 10.05 0.15 -2.86
C ILE A 83 10.76 -0.68 -1.79
N ASP A 84 10.62 -0.26 -0.55
CA ASP A 84 10.74 -1.12 0.62
C ASP A 84 9.40 -1.21 1.33
N VAL A 85 9.05 -2.40 1.84
CA VAL A 85 7.79 -2.66 2.54
C VAL A 85 8.11 -3.17 3.92
N TYR A 86 7.51 -2.60 4.94
CA TYR A 86 7.65 -3.03 6.33
C TYR A 86 6.28 -3.32 6.93
N ASN A 87 6.16 -4.46 7.59
CA ASN A 87 5.04 -4.71 8.49
C ASN A 87 5.50 -4.43 9.93
N LEU A 88 4.79 -3.53 10.60
CA LEU A 88 5.08 -3.12 11.96
C LEU A 88 3.96 -3.57 12.89
N GLU A 89 4.33 -3.80 14.14
CA GLU A 89 3.37 -3.79 15.24
C GLU A 89 3.55 -2.54 16.08
N ALA A 90 2.43 -1.91 16.40
CA ALA A 90 2.31 -0.74 17.26
C ALA A 90 1.66 -1.14 18.58
N GLN A 91 2.33 -0.87 19.70
CA GLN A 91 1.76 -0.97 21.03
C GLN A 91 1.29 0.42 21.46
N CYS A 92 0.03 0.74 21.15
CA CYS A 92 -0.52 2.09 21.28
C CYS A 92 -0.54 2.61 22.73
N SER A 93 -0.70 1.73 23.71
CA SER A 93 -0.69 2.11 25.13
C SER A 93 0.67 2.57 25.64
N THR A 94 1.76 2.10 25.04
CA THR A 94 3.14 2.40 25.48
C THR A 94 3.91 3.24 24.47
N GLY A 95 3.32 3.53 23.31
CA GLY A 95 3.96 4.26 22.22
C GLY A 95 5.17 3.54 21.63
N LYS A 96 5.22 2.21 21.73
CA LYS A 96 6.32 1.39 21.21
C LYS A 96 5.95 0.76 19.88
N VAL A 97 6.98 0.46 19.10
CA VAL A 97 6.87 -0.25 17.82
C VAL A 97 7.86 -1.40 17.77
N ARG A 98 7.59 -2.39 16.93
CA ARG A 98 8.59 -3.36 16.48
C ARG A 98 8.34 -3.70 15.02
N PHE A 99 9.39 -4.09 14.33
CA PHE A 99 9.30 -4.53 12.94
C PHE A 99 9.13 -6.04 12.89
N ILE A 100 8.13 -6.51 12.14
CA ILE A 100 7.81 -7.94 12.04
C ILE A 100 8.59 -8.56 10.88
N ASN A 101 8.57 -7.89 9.73
CA ASN A 101 9.34 -8.26 8.56
C ASN A 101 9.56 -7.02 7.69
N GLY A 102 10.44 -7.17 6.70
CA GLY A 102 10.62 -6.17 5.67
C GLY A 102 11.02 -6.83 4.36
N GLN A 103 10.64 -6.21 3.26
CA GLN A 103 10.96 -6.63 1.91
C GLN A 103 11.39 -5.43 1.09
N SER A 104 12.28 -5.66 0.13
CA SER A 104 12.78 -4.64 -0.79
C SER A 104 12.60 -5.18 -2.20
N ILE A 105 12.03 -4.36 -3.08
CA ILE A 105 11.80 -4.72 -4.48
C ILE A 105 12.72 -3.88 -5.35
N GLU A 106 13.62 -4.55 -6.07
CA GLU A 106 14.53 -3.86 -6.99
C GLU A 106 13.79 -3.27 -8.19
N ARG A 107 14.26 -2.13 -8.67
CA ARG A 107 13.56 -1.37 -9.72
C ARG A 107 13.63 -2.01 -11.10
N LEU A 108 14.78 -2.56 -11.48
CA LEU A 108 15.01 -3.06 -12.83
C LEU A 108 14.61 -4.53 -12.98
N ALA A 109 14.99 -5.35 -12.00
CA ALA A 109 14.75 -6.79 -12.05
C ALA A 109 13.44 -7.21 -11.37
N TYR A 110 12.76 -6.30 -10.66
CA TYR A 110 11.58 -6.60 -9.83
C TYR A 110 11.79 -7.76 -8.85
N THR A 111 13.05 -8.01 -8.49
CA THR A 111 13.45 -9.06 -7.56
C THR A 111 13.15 -8.61 -6.15
N MET A 112 12.55 -9.51 -5.38
CA MET A 112 12.26 -9.28 -3.96
C MET A 112 13.37 -9.87 -3.09
N ARG A 113 13.86 -9.06 -2.16
CA ARG A 113 14.79 -9.48 -1.11
C ARG A 113 14.22 -9.18 0.27
N HIS A 114 14.44 -10.08 1.22
CA HIS A 114 14.06 -9.87 2.61
C HIS A 114 15.03 -8.91 3.30
N LEU A 115 14.49 -7.98 4.08
CA LEU A 115 15.25 -7.03 4.87
C LEU A 115 15.45 -7.55 6.29
N LYS A 116 16.63 -7.30 6.85
CA LYS A 116 16.89 -7.50 8.27
C LYS A 116 16.17 -6.41 9.06
N VAL A 117 15.36 -6.80 10.03
CA VAL A 117 14.56 -5.85 10.83
C VAL A 117 14.81 -5.98 12.33
N ALA A 118 14.59 -4.88 13.04
CA ALA A 118 14.63 -4.85 14.50
C ALA A 118 13.29 -5.34 15.08
N ASN A 119 13.25 -6.62 15.46
CA ASN A 119 12.05 -7.28 15.98
C ASN A 119 11.76 -7.02 17.46
N GLN A 120 12.61 -6.24 18.14
CA GLN A 120 12.44 -5.86 19.54
C GLN A 120 11.55 -4.63 19.67
N TRP A 121 10.78 -4.57 20.75
CA TRP A 121 9.99 -3.39 21.09
C TRP A 121 10.90 -2.20 21.37
N GLN A 122 10.68 -1.11 20.65
CA GLN A 122 11.49 0.10 20.73
C GLN A 122 10.63 1.35 20.69
N THR A 123 11.13 2.41 21.31
CA THR A 123 10.59 3.76 21.11
C THR A 123 11.08 4.27 19.76
N PRO A 124 10.17 4.69 18.85
CA PRO A 124 10.55 5.09 17.51
C PRO A 124 11.39 6.38 17.52
N LYS A 125 12.62 6.29 17.03
CA LYS A 125 13.52 7.44 16.87
C LYS A 125 13.33 8.15 15.54
N GLU A 126 13.08 7.38 14.48
CA GLU A 126 12.87 7.87 13.14
C GLU A 126 11.47 8.47 12.99
N PHE A 127 11.37 9.65 12.39
CA PHE A 127 10.10 10.39 12.29
C PHE A 127 9.02 9.62 11.54
N TRP A 128 9.38 8.93 10.44
CA TRP A 128 8.42 8.14 9.68
C TRP A 128 7.82 6.98 10.49
N VAL A 129 8.61 6.40 11.42
CA VAL A 129 8.15 5.33 12.30
C VAL A 129 7.22 5.90 13.38
N GLN A 130 7.50 7.11 13.87
CA GLN A 130 6.58 7.83 14.76
C GLN A 130 5.24 8.12 14.06
N GLN A 131 5.28 8.47 12.77
CA GLN A 131 4.07 8.68 11.98
C GLN A 131 3.31 7.38 11.73
N ALA A 132 4.01 6.27 11.46
CA ALA A 132 3.39 4.95 11.35
C ALA A 132 2.67 4.54 12.66
N LEU A 133 3.30 4.80 13.81
CA LEU A 133 2.68 4.59 15.13
C LEU A 133 1.40 5.42 15.27
N LYS A 134 1.44 6.73 14.99
CA LYS A 134 0.27 7.60 15.05
C LYS A 134 -0.84 7.14 14.10
N PHE A 135 -0.47 6.71 12.89
CA PHE A 135 -1.40 6.24 11.86
C PHE A 135 -2.17 5.00 12.32
N ALA A 136 -1.48 4.06 12.98
CA ALA A 136 -2.08 2.84 13.52
C ALA A 136 -2.91 3.09 14.79
N CYS A 137 -2.46 4.00 15.66
CA CYS A 137 -3.05 4.20 16.99
C CYS A 137 -4.18 5.25 17.05
N ALA A 138 -4.25 6.15 16.08
CA ALA A 138 -5.25 7.22 16.04
C ALA A 138 -5.87 7.37 14.64
N PRO A 139 -6.61 6.36 14.14
CA PRO A 139 -7.14 6.37 12.78
C PRO A 139 -8.06 7.57 12.49
N GLY A 140 -8.84 8.03 13.48
CA GLY A 140 -9.71 9.20 13.36
C GLY A 140 -8.98 10.56 13.32
N SER A 141 -7.66 10.58 13.54
CA SER A 141 -6.86 11.81 13.61
C SER A 141 -5.80 11.91 12.52
N ARG A 142 -5.79 11.03 11.51
CA ARG A 142 -4.78 11.00 10.44
C ARG A 142 -4.61 12.34 9.73
N ALA A 143 -5.70 12.95 9.27
CA ALA A 143 -5.67 14.26 8.62
C ALA A 143 -5.18 15.39 9.55
N LYS A 144 -5.46 15.29 10.86
CA LYS A 144 -4.97 16.25 11.88
C LYS A 144 -3.49 16.03 12.23
N ASN A 145 -2.92 14.91 11.83
CA ASN A 145 -1.51 14.55 12.02
C ASN A 145 -0.69 14.77 10.75
N ASP A 146 -1.14 15.66 9.85
CA ASP A 146 -0.49 16.01 8.59
C ASP A 146 -0.28 14.84 7.62
N MET A 147 -1.15 13.84 7.70
CA MET A 147 -1.16 12.70 6.77
C MET A 147 -2.13 12.97 5.63
N ALA A 148 -1.72 12.69 4.40
CA ALA A 148 -2.50 12.95 3.20
C ALA A 148 -3.11 11.66 2.65
N ALA A 149 -4.42 11.64 2.44
CA ALA A 149 -5.09 10.54 1.76
C ALA A 149 -4.69 10.54 0.28
N VAL A 150 -4.17 9.40 -0.19
CA VAL A 150 -3.92 9.13 -1.62
C VAL A 150 -5.18 8.55 -2.25
N GLY A 151 -5.92 7.74 -1.50
CA GLY A 151 -7.20 7.18 -1.89
C GLY A 151 -7.18 5.66 -2.01
N LYS A 152 -8.28 5.12 -2.52
CA LYS A 152 -8.48 3.68 -2.64
C LYS A 152 -8.08 3.20 -4.02
N MET A 153 -7.11 2.30 -4.10
CA MET A 153 -6.60 1.73 -5.36
C MET A 153 -5.78 0.48 -5.11
N GLU A 154 -5.40 -0.19 -6.19
CA GLU A 154 -4.49 -1.32 -6.14
C GLU A 154 -3.08 -0.89 -5.74
N TYR A 155 -2.32 -1.83 -5.16
CA TYR A 155 -0.98 -1.53 -4.64
C TYR A 155 -0.01 -0.98 -5.72
N LEU A 156 -0.01 -1.60 -6.91
CA LEU A 156 0.83 -1.14 -8.02
C LEU A 156 0.39 0.23 -8.54
N GLN A 157 -0.92 0.49 -8.61
CA GLN A 157 -1.46 1.79 -9.02
C GLN A 157 -1.01 2.90 -8.06
N MET A 158 -0.98 2.62 -6.76
CA MET A 158 -0.45 3.55 -5.75
C MET A 158 1.04 3.85 -5.98
N ILE A 159 1.85 2.82 -6.25
CA ILE A 159 3.29 3.01 -6.50
C ILE A 159 3.52 3.86 -7.76
N GLU A 160 2.85 3.52 -8.86
CA GLU A 160 2.94 4.27 -10.11
C GLU A 160 2.51 5.72 -9.94
N MET A 161 1.40 5.97 -9.24
CA MET A 161 0.92 7.31 -8.94
C MET A 161 1.96 8.15 -8.21
N LEU A 162 2.58 7.60 -7.16
CA LEU A 162 3.58 8.33 -6.38
C LEU A 162 4.88 8.56 -7.16
N GLN A 163 5.28 7.61 -8.00
CA GLN A 163 6.40 7.82 -8.93
C GLN A 163 6.10 8.97 -9.90
N GLN A 164 4.89 9.04 -10.45
CA GLN A 164 4.45 10.17 -11.29
C GLN A 164 4.41 11.49 -10.52
N MET A 165 4.10 11.46 -9.21
CA MET A 165 4.17 12.65 -8.37
C MET A 165 5.60 13.19 -8.25
N PHE A 166 6.63 12.34 -8.13
CA PHE A 166 8.03 12.81 -8.14
C PHE A 166 8.36 13.60 -9.41
N PHE A 167 8.01 13.08 -10.59
CA PHE A 167 8.24 13.77 -11.85
C PHE A 167 7.53 15.14 -11.93
N LYS A 168 6.30 15.23 -11.43
CA LYS A 168 5.55 16.49 -11.40
C LYS A 168 6.09 17.50 -10.40
N LEU A 169 6.64 17.02 -9.28
CA LEU A 169 7.20 17.87 -8.23
C LEU A 169 8.65 18.29 -8.48
N ALA A 170 9.40 17.56 -9.31
CA ALA A 170 10.81 17.83 -9.59
C ALA A 170 11.09 19.29 -10.04
N PRO A 171 10.32 19.90 -10.96
CA PRO A 171 10.54 21.31 -11.33
C PRO A 171 10.31 22.29 -10.17
N ILE A 172 9.32 22.01 -9.33
CA ILE A 172 9.00 22.84 -8.16
C ILE A 172 10.12 22.74 -7.13
N GLN A 173 10.61 21.54 -6.89
CA GLN A 173 11.73 21.28 -5.98
C GLN A 173 13.02 21.97 -6.46
N GLN A 174 13.34 21.92 -7.76
CA GLN A 174 14.50 22.60 -8.33
C GLN A 174 14.41 24.13 -8.14
N LYS A 175 13.23 24.70 -8.36
CA LYS A 175 13.01 26.13 -8.14
C LYS A 175 13.17 26.51 -6.67
N SER A 176 12.64 25.71 -5.75
CA SER A 176 12.82 25.92 -4.30
C SER A 176 14.30 25.91 -3.92
N GLN A 177 15.05 24.90 -4.35
CA GLN A 177 16.49 24.83 -4.10
C GLN A 177 17.26 26.02 -4.64
N MET A 178 16.90 26.51 -5.83
CA MET A 178 17.51 27.71 -6.39
C MET A 178 17.25 28.94 -5.51
N MET A 179 16.04 29.05 -4.96
CA MET A 179 15.66 30.16 -4.07
C MET A 179 16.39 30.08 -2.73
N ASP A 180 16.44 28.90 -2.11
CA ASP A 180 17.18 28.67 -0.86
C ASP A 180 18.68 29.00 -1.01
N ASN A 181 19.27 28.64 -2.16
CA ASN A 181 20.67 28.96 -2.46
C ASN A 181 20.90 30.47 -2.63
N ILE A 182 19.94 31.19 -3.23
CA ILE A 182 20.01 32.65 -3.37
C ILE A 182 19.95 33.30 -1.98
N ASP A 183 19.02 32.87 -1.12
CA ASP A 183 18.88 33.41 0.23
C ASP A 183 20.15 33.19 1.06
N SER A 184 20.73 31.98 1.01
CA SER A 184 22.00 31.68 1.67
C SER A 184 23.15 32.58 1.19
N LEU A 185 23.23 32.86 -0.12
CA LEU A 185 24.26 33.76 -0.68
C LEU A 185 24.05 35.22 -0.26
N LEU A 186 22.80 35.64 -0.06
CA LEU A 186 22.46 36.99 0.39
C LEU A 186 22.74 37.18 1.90
N GLU A 187 22.56 36.13 2.71
CA GLU A 187 22.91 36.15 4.13
C GLU A 187 24.41 36.21 4.38
N LEU A 188 25.23 35.55 3.54
CA LEU A 188 26.69 35.59 3.62
C LEU A 188 27.31 36.95 3.25
N LYS A 189 26.53 37.88 2.69
CA LYS A 189 26.98 39.24 2.32
C LYS A 189 26.67 40.31 3.37
N LYS A 190 26.10 39.95 4.52
CA LYS A 190 25.94 40.84 5.69
C LYS A 190 27.06 40.63 6.69
#